data_AF-A0A2N3CJF6-F1
#
_entry.id   AF-A0A2N3CJF6-F1
#
_cell.length_a   1.000
_cell.length_b   1.000
_cell.length_c   1.000
_cell.angle_alpha   90.00
_cell.angle_beta   90.00
_cell.angle_gamma   90.00
#
_symmetry.space_group_name_H-M   'P 1'
#
loop_
_entity.id
_entity.type
_entity.pdbx_description
1 polymer ?
#
loop_
_entity_poly.entity_id
_entity_poly.type
_entity_poly.pdbx_seq_one_letter_code
_entity_poly.pdbx_strand_id
1 'polypeptide(L)'
;MHLSLNLVGLVLAVGLSACSSFTPPSRSTRGEIVLPRAPASVAMRDWQVVGIRVTVPETLKISEANSYYPVADIVWRGDPPGDRRAQIADLLRGALAEGTRQMQGSRPVVLHAERGRCRDGRRPARPAAR
;
A
#
# COMPACT_ATOMS: atom_id res chain seq x y z
N MET A 1 -40.60 28.05 40.77
CA MET A 1 -39.13 28.07 40.85
C MET A 1 -38.47 26.73 40.46
N HIS A 2 -39.14 25.58 40.53
CA HIS A 2 -38.59 24.29 40.08
C HIS A 2 -38.60 24.08 38.55
N LEU A 3 -39.59 24.63 37.84
CA LEU A 3 -39.71 24.47 36.37
C LEU A 3 -38.57 25.16 35.61
N SER A 4 -38.14 26.34 36.07
CA SER A 4 -37.01 27.09 35.50
C SER A 4 -35.66 26.43 35.77
N LEU A 5 -35.49 25.81 36.94
CA LEU A 5 -34.25 25.08 37.27
C LEU A 5 -34.11 23.79 36.44
N ASN A 6 -35.22 23.09 36.19
CA ASN A 6 -35.24 21.90 35.34
C ASN A 6 -34.94 22.25 33.87
N LEU A 7 -35.41 23.39 33.38
CA LEU A 7 -35.13 23.86 32.02
C LEU A 7 -33.64 24.19 31.82
N VAL A 8 -33.02 24.85 32.79
CA VAL A 8 -31.57 25.16 32.75
C VAL A 8 -30.73 23.88 32.80
N GLY A 9 -31.12 22.90 33.62
CA GLY A 9 -30.44 21.60 33.68
C GLY A 9 -30.49 20.83 32.36
N LEU A 10 -31.64 20.85 31.67
CA LEU A 10 -31.81 20.19 30.37
C LEU A 10 -30.93 20.84 29.29
N VAL A 11 -30.89 22.17 29.23
CA VAL A 11 -30.08 22.91 28.24
C VAL A 11 -28.58 22.65 28.46
N LEU A 12 -28.14 22.60 29.72
CA LEU A 12 -26.75 22.32 30.05
C LEU A 12 -26.36 20.90 29.61
N ALA A 13 -27.21 19.89 29.87
CA ALA A 13 -26.94 18.51 29.49
C ALA A 13 -26.82 18.31 27.96
N VAL A 14 -27.61 19.03 27.17
CA VAL A 14 -27.56 18.94 25.70
C VAL A 14 -26.30 19.62 25.12
N GLY A 15 -25.84 20.72 25.73
CA GLY A 15 -24.66 21.47 25.26
C GLY A 15 -23.33 20.71 25.35
N LEU A 16 -23.16 19.84 26.35
CA LEU A 16 -21.91 19.09 26.53
C LEU A 16 -21.72 17.91 25.55
N SER A 17 -22.78 17.42 24.92
CA SER A 17 -22.70 16.25 24.02
C SER A 17 -21.98 16.56 22.68
N ALA A 18 -21.96 17.84 22.28
CA ALA A 18 -21.41 18.28 21.00
C ALA A 18 -19.88 18.18 20.88
N CYS A 19 -19.14 18.02 21.99
CA CYS A 19 -17.67 17.93 21.96
C CYS A 19 -17.14 16.48 21.95
N SER A 20 -18.02 15.47 21.95
CA SER A 20 -17.59 14.05 21.95
C SER A 20 -17.32 13.49 20.54
N SER A 21 -17.43 14.31 19.50
CA SER A 21 -17.17 13.92 18.11
C SER A 21 -15.66 13.77 17.86
N PHE A 22 -15.08 12.70 18.38
CA PHE A 22 -13.78 12.22 17.93
C PHE A 22 -14.00 11.50 16.59
N THR A 23 -13.61 12.14 15.49
CA THR A 23 -13.46 11.45 14.21
C THR A 23 -12.12 10.71 14.24
N PRO A 24 -12.10 9.37 14.40
CA PRO A 24 -10.85 8.64 14.24
C PRO A 24 -10.32 8.88 12.83
N PRO A 25 -8.99 8.85 12.63
CA PRO A 25 -8.43 8.78 11.28
C PRO A 25 -9.08 7.62 10.53
N SER A 26 -9.81 7.93 9.46
CA SER A 26 -10.49 6.94 8.63
C SER A 26 -9.46 5.93 8.13
N ARG A 27 -9.52 4.68 8.61
CA ARG A 27 -8.88 3.55 7.95
C ARG A 27 -9.81 3.15 6.83
N SER A 28 -9.29 3.13 5.61
CA SER A 28 -9.98 2.74 4.37
C SER A 28 -11.34 2.08 4.63
N THR A 29 -12.43 2.86 4.52
CA THR A 29 -13.72 2.23 4.28
C THR A 29 -13.51 1.31 3.10
N ARG A 30 -13.95 0.05 3.23
CA ARG A 30 -14.00 -0.87 2.08
C ARG A 30 -15.03 -0.29 1.13
N GLY A 31 -14.62 0.73 0.38
CA GLY A 31 -15.32 1.17 -0.80
C GLY A 31 -15.48 -0.06 -1.66
N GLU A 32 -16.69 -0.28 -2.14
CA GLU A 32 -16.96 -1.31 -3.11
C GLU A 32 -15.99 -1.07 -4.27
N ILE A 33 -14.98 -1.94 -4.37
CA ILE A 33 -14.00 -1.89 -5.46
C ILE A 33 -14.77 -2.40 -6.67
N VAL A 34 -15.48 -1.49 -7.34
CA VAL A 34 -16.01 -1.76 -8.68
C VAL A 34 -14.79 -1.81 -9.59
N LEU A 35 -14.23 -3.01 -9.79
CA LEU A 35 -13.19 -3.20 -10.77
C LEU A 35 -13.78 -2.89 -12.15
N PRO A 36 -13.22 -1.93 -12.91
CA PRO A 36 -13.63 -1.76 -14.29
C PRO A 36 -13.43 -3.07 -15.04
N ARG A 37 -14.44 -3.48 -15.83
CA ARG A 37 -14.35 -4.60 -16.76
C ARG A 37 -13.10 -4.41 -17.60
N ALA A 38 -12.10 -5.27 -17.43
CA ALA A 38 -10.87 -5.20 -18.21
C ALA A 38 -11.22 -5.24 -19.71
N PRO A 39 -10.60 -4.38 -20.54
CA PRO A 39 -10.81 -4.42 -21.98
C PRO A 39 -10.45 -5.81 -22.52
N ALA A 40 -11.26 -6.30 -23.45
CA ALA A 40 -11.02 -7.58 -24.12
C ALA A 40 -9.62 -7.57 -24.78
N SER A 41 -8.84 -8.60 -24.46
CA SER A 41 -7.52 -8.94 -25.03
C SER A 41 -6.55 -7.78 -25.18
N VAL A 42 -5.76 -7.50 -24.14
CA VAL A 42 -4.42 -6.94 -24.36
C VAL A 42 -3.66 -8.00 -25.17
N ALA A 43 -3.17 -7.64 -26.37
CA ALA A 43 -2.28 -8.51 -27.12
C ALA A 43 -1.09 -8.87 -26.22
N MET A 44 -1.06 -10.10 -25.72
CA MET A 44 0.03 -10.57 -24.89
C MET A 44 1.29 -10.56 -25.74
N ARG A 45 2.33 -9.88 -25.25
CA ARG A 45 3.65 -9.96 -25.88
C ARG A 45 4.10 -11.42 -25.87
N ASP A 46 4.71 -11.86 -26.96
CA ASP A 46 5.26 -13.22 -27.11
C ASP A 46 6.54 -13.39 -26.27
N TRP A 47 6.41 -13.30 -24.95
CA TRP A 47 7.52 -13.40 -24.00
C TRP A 47 7.43 -14.68 -23.17
N GLN A 48 8.59 -15.28 -22.95
CA GLN A 48 8.82 -16.34 -21.98
C GLN A 48 9.66 -15.78 -20.84
N VAL A 49 9.10 -15.72 -19.64
CA VAL A 49 9.88 -15.24 -18.49
C VAL A 49 10.75 -16.39 -17.99
N VAL A 50 12.06 -16.31 -18.26
CA VAL A 50 13.04 -17.35 -17.90
C VAL A 50 13.79 -17.03 -16.61
N GLY A 51 13.65 -15.82 -16.08
CA GLY A 51 14.27 -15.40 -14.83
C GLY A 51 13.65 -14.14 -14.26
N ILE A 52 13.69 -14.00 -12.93
CA ILE A 52 13.18 -12.84 -12.20
C ILE A 52 14.27 -12.33 -11.27
N ARG A 53 14.65 -11.05 -11.43
CA ARG A 53 15.59 -10.34 -10.56
C ARG A 53 14.86 -9.22 -9.84
N VAL A 54 14.79 -9.31 -8.52
CA VAL A 54 14.19 -8.28 -7.66
C VAL A 54 15.29 -7.54 -6.89
N THR A 55 15.24 -6.22 -6.89
CA THR A 55 16.15 -5.36 -6.11
C THR A 55 15.35 -4.46 -5.17
N VAL A 56 15.74 -4.42 -3.90
CA VAL A 56 15.23 -3.46 -2.93
C VAL A 56 16.40 -2.55 -2.53
N PRO A 57 16.49 -1.32 -3.05
CA PRO A 57 17.66 -0.47 -2.84
C PRO A 57 17.91 -0.16 -1.36
N GLU A 58 19.19 -0.17 -0.97
CA GLU A 58 19.64 0.27 0.37
C GLU A 58 19.34 1.75 0.64
N THR A 59 19.14 2.54 -0.42
CA THR A 59 18.75 3.95 -0.33
C THR A 59 17.35 4.16 0.25
N LEU A 60 16.53 3.12 0.39
CA LEU A 60 15.22 3.18 1.03
C LEU A 60 15.35 3.06 2.55
N LYS A 61 14.81 4.02 3.29
CA LYS A 61 14.81 4.01 4.75
C LYS A 61 13.74 3.05 5.27
N ILE A 62 14.08 2.24 6.27
CA ILE A 62 13.18 1.27 6.89
C ILE A 62 12.86 1.74 8.30
N SER A 63 11.59 1.64 8.70
CA SER A 63 11.18 1.87 10.08
C SER A 63 10.34 0.73 10.61
N GLU A 64 10.88 0.04 11.61
CA GLU A 64 10.16 -0.93 12.44
C GLU A 64 9.44 -0.29 13.62
N ALA A 65 9.76 0.97 13.92
CA ALA A 65 9.18 1.68 15.05
C ALA A 65 7.65 1.73 14.97
N ASN A 66 6.99 1.49 16.09
CA ASN A 66 5.54 1.67 16.22
C ASN A 66 5.20 3.16 16.41
N SER A 67 5.47 3.97 15.40
CA SER A 67 5.17 5.40 15.37
C SER A 67 3.99 5.71 14.45
N TYR A 68 3.22 6.73 14.82
CA TYR A 68 2.07 7.18 14.05
C TYR A 68 2.46 7.88 12.72
N TYR A 69 3.58 8.61 12.70
CA TYR A 69 4.13 9.26 11.49
C TYR A 69 5.59 8.85 11.24
N PRO A 70 5.82 7.66 10.66
CA PRO A 70 7.17 7.18 10.39
C PRO A 70 7.84 7.99 9.27
N VAL A 71 9.05 8.50 9.55
CA VAL A 71 9.90 9.14 8.53
C VAL A 71 10.74 8.07 7.81
N ALA A 72 10.08 7.22 7.04
CA ALA A 72 10.70 6.10 6.34
C ALA A 72 10.04 5.82 4.98
N ASP A 73 10.75 5.11 4.12
CA ASP A 73 10.22 4.64 2.83
C ASP A 73 9.45 3.35 2.95
N ILE A 74 9.95 2.45 3.79
CA ILE A 74 9.39 1.12 4.02
C ILE A 74 8.94 1.07 5.48
N VAL A 75 7.66 0.78 5.66
CA VAL A 75 7.04 0.54 6.96
C VAL A 75 6.28 -0.76 6.84
N TRP A 76 6.57 -1.71 7.71
CA TRP A 76 5.96 -3.03 7.69
C TRP A 76 5.13 -3.27 8.94
N ARG A 77 3.94 -3.85 8.76
CA ARG A 77 2.99 -4.18 9.84
C ARG A 77 2.38 -5.53 9.49
N GLY A 78 2.44 -6.51 10.40
CA GLY A 78 1.78 -7.80 10.24
C GLY A 78 2.72 -8.99 10.39
N ASP A 79 3.91 -8.96 9.80
CA ASP A 79 4.87 -10.06 9.93
C ASP A 79 5.85 -9.86 11.10
N PRO A 80 6.37 -10.96 11.67
CA PRO A 80 7.42 -10.90 12.68
C PRO A 80 8.60 -10.00 12.28
N PRO A 81 9.28 -9.36 13.26
CA PRO A 81 10.50 -8.59 13.00
C PRO A 81 11.54 -9.43 12.26
N GLY A 82 12.24 -8.81 11.30
CA GLY A 82 13.26 -9.48 10.50
C GLY A 82 13.83 -8.54 9.42
N ASP A 83 14.61 -9.10 8.48
CA ASP A 83 15.13 -8.34 7.34
C ASP A 83 13.99 -7.98 6.38
N ARG A 84 13.52 -6.73 6.45
CA ARG A 84 12.45 -6.24 5.59
C ARG A 84 12.84 -6.18 4.12
N ARG A 85 14.12 -5.98 3.78
CA ARG A 85 14.53 -5.97 2.37
C ARG A 85 14.44 -7.36 1.78
N ALA A 86 14.93 -8.37 2.51
CA ALA A 86 14.81 -9.77 2.10
C ALA A 86 13.34 -10.19 1.97
N GLN A 87 12.52 -9.91 2.99
CA GLN A 87 11.09 -10.25 2.98
C GLN A 87 10.34 -9.61 1.80
N ILE A 88 10.57 -8.32 1.54
CA ILE A 88 9.94 -7.62 0.41
C ILE A 88 10.45 -8.18 -0.92
N ALA A 89 11.74 -8.48 -1.03
CA ALA A 89 12.32 -9.05 -2.24
C ALA A 89 11.70 -10.42 -2.56
N ASP A 90 11.49 -11.25 -1.55
CA ASP A 90 10.88 -12.57 -1.69
C ASP A 90 9.40 -12.49 -2.03
N LEU A 91 8.65 -11.60 -1.38
CA LEU A 91 7.24 -11.35 -1.69
C LEU A 91 7.06 -10.89 -3.14
N LEU A 92 7.86 -9.91 -3.58
CA LEU A 92 7.83 -9.44 -4.95
C LEU A 92 8.23 -10.55 -5.94
N ARG A 93 9.25 -11.36 -5.61
CA ARG A 93 9.67 -12.47 -6.46
C ARG A 93 8.54 -13.50 -6.63
N GLY A 94 7.88 -13.87 -5.54
CA GLY A 94 6.74 -14.80 -5.55
C GLY A 94 5.55 -14.26 -6.33
N ALA A 95 5.19 -12.99 -6.10
CA ALA A 95 4.08 -12.34 -6.82
C ALA A 95 4.35 -12.24 -8.33
N LEU A 96 5.58 -11.91 -8.72
CA LEU A 96 5.98 -11.86 -10.12
C LEU A 96 6.04 -13.25 -10.74
N ALA A 97 6.56 -14.25 -10.02
CA ALA A 97 6.55 -15.63 -10.49
C ALA A 97 5.11 -16.07 -10.79
N GLU A 98 4.18 -15.89 -9.85
CA GLU A 98 2.77 -16.22 -10.04
C GLU A 98 2.14 -15.45 -11.20
N GLY A 99 2.32 -14.13 -11.24
CA GLY A 99 1.75 -13.26 -12.28
C GLY A 99 2.29 -13.53 -13.68
N THR A 100 3.45 -14.18 -13.81
CA THR A 100 4.08 -14.49 -15.09
C THR A 100 3.96 -15.96 -15.49
N ARG A 101 3.28 -16.81 -14.71
CA ARG A 101 3.16 -18.27 -15.00
C ARG A 101 2.63 -18.62 -16.38
N GLN A 102 1.77 -17.78 -16.94
CA GLN A 102 1.18 -17.99 -18.26
C GLN A 102 2.01 -17.38 -19.41
N MET A 103 3.12 -16.70 -19.11
CA MET A 103 4.01 -16.11 -20.11
C MET A 103 4.98 -17.17 -20.65
N GLN A 104 4.49 -17.97 -21.59
CA GLN A 104 5.21 -19.08 -22.24
C GLN A 104 5.41 -18.84 -23.74
N GLY A 105 5.69 -17.60 -24.14
CA GLY A 105 5.94 -17.25 -25.53
C GLY A 105 7.26 -17.80 -26.09
N SER A 106 7.64 -17.39 -27.29
CA SER A 106 8.86 -17.87 -27.96
C SER A 106 10.11 -17.06 -27.63
N ARG A 107 9.97 -15.88 -27.01
CA ARG A 107 11.09 -14.97 -26.75
C ARG A 107 11.50 -14.99 -25.27
N PRO A 108 12.67 -15.55 -24.91
CA PRO A 108 13.12 -15.57 -23.52
C PRO A 108 13.47 -14.16 -23.03
N VAL A 109 12.98 -13.80 -21.84
CA VAL A 109 13.27 -12.52 -21.17
C VAL A 109 13.56 -12.73 -19.69
N VAL A 110 14.43 -11.89 -19.14
CA VAL A 110 14.64 -11.76 -17.71
C VAL A 110 13.87 -10.53 -17.22
N LEU A 111 13.00 -10.73 -16.23
CA LEU A 111 12.24 -9.66 -15.60
C LEU A 111 13.08 -9.01 -14.49
N HIS A 112 13.34 -7.72 -14.64
CA HIS A 112 13.98 -6.91 -13.61
C HIS A 112 12.93 -6.03 -12.93
N ALA A 113 12.78 -6.20 -11.62
CA ALA A 113 11.91 -5.38 -10.80
C ALA A 113 12.72 -4.70 -9.70
N GLU A 114 12.42 -3.43 -9.46
CA GLU A 114 13.02 -2.65 -8.40
C GLU A 114 11.91 -2.04 -7.53
N ARG A 115 12.10 -2.11 -6.21
CA ARG A 115 11.27 -1.35 -5.28
C ARG A 115 11.65 0.13 -5.41
N GLY A 116 10.83 0.93 -6.10
CA GLY A 116 10.97 2.38 -6.16
C GLY A 116 10.23 3.12 -5.03
N ARG A 117 10.58 4.38 -4.77
CA ARG A 117 9.76 5.27 -3.91
C ARG A 117 8.43 5.57 -4.60
N CYS A 118 7.33 5.46 -3.88
CA CYS A 118 6.04 5.94 -4.39
C CYS A 118 6.08 7.47 -4.36
N ARG A 119 6.31 8.07 -5.53
CA ARG A 119 6.27 9.52 -5.73
C ARG A 119 4.99 9.83 -6.47
N ASP A 120 4.31 10.88 -6.06
CA ASP A 120 3.10 11.39 -6.70
C ASP A 120 3.33 11.59 -8.21
N GLY A 121 2.88 10.63 -9.02
CA GLY A 121 2.75 10.67 -10.49
C GLY A 121 4.01 10.66 -11.37
N ARG A 122 5.21 11.02 -10.87
CA ARG A 122 6.42 11.10 -11.73
C ARG A 122 7.14 9.76 -11.85
N ARG A 123 7.10 9.15 -13.04
CA ARG A 123 7.86 7.93 -13.36
C ARG A 123 9.36 8.16 -13.10
N PRO A 124 10.05 7.25 -12.39
CA PRO A 124 11.51 7.31 -12.29
C PRO A 124 12.16 7.10 -13.67
N ALA A 125 13.32 7.71 -13.87
CA ALA A 125 14.15 7.44 -15.04
C ALA A 125 14.52 5.95 -15.04
N ARG A 126 14.34 5.29 -16.19
CA ARG A 126 14.66 3.87 -16.35
C ARG A 126 16.16 3.68 -16.10
N PRO A 127 16.59 2.81 -15.18
CA PRO A 127 18.01 2.51 -15.02
C PRO A 127 18.55 1.93 -16.34
N ALA A 128 19.76 2.32 -16.72
CA ALA A 128 20.43 1.77 -17.90
C ALA A 128 20.58 0.26 -17.71
N ALA A 129 20.12 -0.52 -18.69
CA ALA A 129 20.32 -1.96 -18.69
C ALA A 129 21.83 -2.24 -18.61
N ARG A 130 22.23 -3.07 -17.65
CA ARG A 130 23.60 -3.52 -17.47
C ARG A 130 23.66 -5.02 -17.65
#